data_AF-A0A940NYG8-F1
#
_entry.id   AF-A0A940NYG8-F1
#
_cell.length_a   1.000
_cell.length_b   1.000
_cell.length_c   1.000
_cell.angle_alpha   90.00
_cell.angle_beta   90.00
_cell.angle_gamma   90.00
#
_symmetry.space_group_name_H-M   'P 1'
#
loop_
_entity.id
_entity.type
_entity.pdbx_description
1 polymer ?
#
loop_
_entity_poly.entity_id
_entity_poly.type
_entity_poly.pdbx_seq_one_letter_code
_entity_poly.pdbx_strand_id
1 'polypeptide(L)'
;MKLSQVLGTLTILTGCISALFFADVPKVIKYNKGDIRDYSTIALHELKKGDLVQGTISLTDGYIAEEEETKKSFGVETSRNTTARFYALYTDNGNYVLYQTGSEYECKRLDQIVDEYTQYEEAVEALEQSDGEEADYSGLAEPETALDFTGEVIQMPSDLLPIFQNWYGEGFEEVCEGDVIIRTSNFGRFSWVMYAAFGCAAGALVMLALTIFAHIREKRNQQYGN
;
A
#
# COMPACT_ATOMS: atom_id res chain seq x y z
N MET A 1 -24.72 -34.96 -5.26
CA MET A 1 -24.75 -33.49 -5.43
C MET A 1 -25.34 -33.20 -6.81
N LYS A 2 -26.33 -32.30 -6.95
CA LYS A 2 -26.93 -32.02 -8.27
C LYS A 2 -25.93 -31.23 -9.13
N LEU A 3 -25.82 -31.53 -10.42
CA LEU A 3 -24.92 -30.86 -11.37
C LEU A 3 -25.07 -29.32 -11.33
N SER A 4 -26.28 -28.83 -11.07
CA SER A 4 -26.59 -27.41 -10.88
C SER A 4 -25.94 -26.79 -9.64
N GLN A 5 -25.75 -27.56 -8.56
CA GLN A 5 -25.06 -27.09 -7.36
C GLN A 5 -23.55 -27.01 -7.59
N VAL A 6 -22.97 -27.97 -8.33
CA VAL A 6 -21.54 -27.95 -8.71
C VAL A 6 -21.23 -26.74 -9.59
N LEU A 7 -22.04 -26.49 -10.62
CA LEU A 7 -21.87 -25.32 -11.49
C LEU A 7 -22.06 -24.00 -10.74
N GLY A 8 -23.07 -23.90 -9.86
CA GLY A 8 -23.32 -22.69 -9.08
C GLY A 8 -22.14 -22.33 -8.17
N THR A 9 -21.63 -23.31 -7.41
CA THR A 9 -20.47 -23.09 -6.52
C THR A 9 -19.22 -22.72 -7.32
N LEU A 10 -19.00 -23.38 -8.46
CA LEU A 10 -17.85 -23.12 -9.31
C LEU A 10 -17.89 -21.71 -9.95
N THR A 11 -19.08 -21.24 -10.37
CA THR A 11 -19.27 -19.89 -10.95
C THR A 11 -19.00 -18.80 -9.92
N ILE A 12 -19.45 -18.98 -8.67
CA ILE A 12 -19.17 -18.05 -7.57
C ILE A 12 -17.66 -18.05 -7.26
N LEU A 13 -17.03 -19.23 -7.21
CA LEU A 13 -15.60 -19.35 -6.98
C LEU A 13 -14.79 -18.65 -8.08
N THR A 14 -15.16 -18.84 -9.36
CA THR A 14 -14.46 -18.19 -10.47
C THR A 14 -14.68 -16.68 -10.48
N GLY A 15 -15.86 -16.19 -10.08
CA GLY A 15 -16.15 -14.76 -9.95
C GLY A 15 -15.35 -14.07 -8.82
N CYS A 16 -15.22 -14.71 -7.66
CA CYS A 16 -14.41 -14.18 -6.56
C CYS A 16 -12.90 -14.21 -6.90
N ILE A 17 -12.45 -15.28 -7.57
CA ILE A 17 -11.08 -15.39 -8.05
C ILE A 17 -10.82 -14.32 -9.11
N SER A 18 -11.67 -14.14 -10.12
CA SER A 18 -11.42 -13.13 -11.16
C SER A 18 -11.36 -11.69 -10.63
N ALA A 19 -12.19 -11.32 -9.64
CA ALA A 19 -12.13 -10.00 -9.02
C ALA A 19 -10.78 -9.68 -8.36
N LEU A 20 -10.19 -10.66 -7.64
CA LEU A 20 -8.85 -10.54 -7.05
C LEU A 20 -7.76 -10.42 -8.13
N PHE A 21 -7.92 -11.14 -9.24
CA PHE A 21 -6.94 -11.12 -10.32
C PHE A 21 -6.98 -9.79 -11.11
N PHE A 22 -8.15 -9.23 -11.40
CA PHE A 22 -8.23 -8.01 -12.22
C PHE A 22 -7.66 -6.77 -11.52
N ALA A 23 -7.74 -6.68 -10.19
CA ALA A 23 -7.21 -5.55 -9.44
C ALA A 23 -5.69 -5.64 -9.23
N ASP A 24 -5.16 -6.83 -8.89
CA ASP A 24 -3.80 -6.95 -8.38
C ASP A 24 -2.79 -7.56 -9.38
N VAL A 25 -3.23 -8.32 -10.40
CA VAL A 25 -2.35 -8.86 -11.46
C VAL A 25 -1.57 -7.76 -12.18
N PRO A 26 -2.19 -6.66 -12.64
CA PRO A 26 -1.46 -5.63 -13.39
C PRO A 26 -0.33 -5.00 -12.56
N LYS A 27 -0.55 -4.84 -11.25
CA LYS A 27 0.42 -4.27 -10.30
C LYS A 27 1.62 -5.19 -10.12
N VAL A 28 1.39 -6.48 -9.89
CA VAL A 28 2.47 -7.47 -9.77
C VAL A 28 3.26 -7.61 -11.07
N ILE A 29 2.60 -7.48 -12.23
CA ILE A 29 3.30 -7.47 -13.53
C ILE A 29 4.20 -6.23 -13.66
N LYS A 30 3.71 -5.03 -13.31
CA LYS A 30 4.53 -3.80 -13.32
C LYS A 30 5.74 -3.94 -12.40
N TYR A 31 5.52 -4.40 -11.17
CA TYR A 31 6.58 -4.65 -10.19
C TYR A 31 7.64 -5.63 -10.74
N ASN A 32 7.22 -6.79 -11.26
CA ASN A 32 8.15 -7.78 -11.81
C ASN A 32 8.89 -7.33 -13.08
N LYS A 33 8.32 -6.38 -13.83
CA LYS A 33 8.96 -5.78 -15.00
C LYS A 33 9.92 -4.64 -14.65
N GLY A 34 10.01 -4.25 -13.39
CA GLY A 34 10.78 -3.09 -12.95
C GLY A 34 10.18 -1.76 -13.40
N ASP A 35 8.88 -1.73 -13.73
CA ASP A 35 8.14 -0.49 -14.02
C ASP A 35 7.75 0.17 -12.69
N ILE A 36 8.78 0.58 -11.95
CA ILE A 36 8.72 1.16 -10.62
C ILE A 36 9.46 2.49 -10.69
N ARG A 37 8.82 3.56 -10.24
CA ARG A 37 9.43 4.88 -10.20
C ARG A 37 10.19 5.08 -8.90
N ASP A 38 11.31 5.77 -9.00
CA ASP A 38 12.15 6.09 -7.85
C ASP A 38 11.64 7.36 -7.17
N TYR A 39 11.31 7.22 -5.88
CA TYR A 39 10.81 8.30 -5.03
C TYR A 39 11.78 9.49 -4.95
N SER A 40 13.09 9.23 -4.98
CA SER A 40 14.12 10.29 -4.84
C SER A 40 14.22 11.21 -6.06
N THR A 41 13.76 10.74 -7.22
CA THR A 41 13.93 11.46 -8.50
C THR A 41 12.61 11.91 -9.14
N ILE A 42 11.48 11.40 -8.65
CA ILE A 42 10.18 11.73 -9.23
C ILE A 42 9.73 13.14 -8.86
N ALA A 43 9.29 13.91 -9.86
CA ALA A 43 8.56 15.13 -9.60
C ALA A 43 7.11 14.77 -9.22
N LEU A 44 6.59 15.33 -8.12
CA LEU A 44 5.29 14.91 -7.58
C LEU A 44 4.13 15.01 -8.59
N HIS A 45 4.11 16.05 -9.43
CA HIS A 45 3.11 16.22 -10.50
C HIS A 45 3.12 15.11 -11.57
N GLU A 46 4.17 14.29 -11.60
CA GLU A 46 4.26 13.14 -12.50
C GLU A 46 3.64 11.87 -11.90
N LEU A 47 3.33 11.86 -10.59
CA LEU A 47 2.67 10.77 -9.91
C LEU A 47 1.25 10.62 -10.45
N LYS A 48 0.97 9.47 -11.05
CA LYS A 48 -0.36 9.15 -11.54
C LYS A 48 -0.90 7.96 -10.78
N LYS A 49 -2.21 7.98 -10.54
CA LYS A 49 -2.92 6.84 -9.94
C LYS A 49 -2.56 5.54 -10.65
N GLY A 50 -2.14 4.53 -9.87
CA GLY A 50 -1.72 3.22 -10.34
C GLY A 50 -0.25 3.12 -10.75
N ASP A 51 0.54 4.17 -10.55
CA ASP A 51 2.00 4.09 -10.56
C ASP A 51 2.50 3.34 -9.33
N LEU A 52 3.63 2.66 -9.49
CA LEU A 52 4.37 2.04 -8.40
C LEU A 52 5.57 2.91 -8.07
N VAL A 53 5.80 3.14 -6.78
CA VAL A 53 6.89 3.97 -6.27
C VAL A 53 7.70 3.17 -5.29
N GLN A 54 9.02 3.28 -5.38
CA GLN A 54 9.96 2.70 -4.42
C GLN A 54 10.99 3.75 -4.05
N GLY A 55 11.43 3.71 -2.81
CA GLY A 55 12.54 4.55 -2.35
C GLY A 55 12.77 4.40 -0.86
N THR A 56 13.46 5.38 -0.32
CA THR A 56 13.85 5.43 1.08
C THR A 56 13.28 6.72 1.67
N ILE A 57 12.58 6.59 2.78
CA ILE A 57 12.12 7.72 3.58
C ILE A 57 13.19 7.96 4.63
N SER A 58 13.85 9.09 4.52
CA SER A 58 14.81 9.59 5.50
C SER A 58 14.30 10.80 6.25
N LEU A 59 13.18 11.41 5.85
CA LEU A 59 12.58 12.58 6.52
C LEU A 59 11.04 12.53 6.42
N THR A 60 10.37 12.91 7.51
CA THR A 60 8.90 12.99 7.60
C THR A 60 8.53 13.97 8.72
N ASP A 61 7.46 14.74 8.52
CA ASP A 61 6.97 15.73 9.51
C ASP A 61 5.95 15.11 10.50
N GLY A 62 5.79 13.80 10.41
CA GLY A 62 4.93 13.00 11.27
C GLY A 62 3.57 12.67 10.67
N TYR A 63 2.70 12.10 11.49
CA TYR A 63 1.38 11.66 11.04
C TYR A 63 0.34 12.78 11.20
N ILE A 64 -0.49 12.94 10.17
CA ILE A 64 -1.52 13.97 10.10
C ILE A 64 -2.92 13.44 10.47
N ALA A 65 -3.13 12.14 10.28
CA ALA A 65 -4.43 11.50 10.46
C ALA A 65 -4.28 9.99 10.70
N GLU A 66 -5.31 9.41 11.34
CA GLU A 66 -5.46 7.97 11.51
C GLU A 66 -6.87 7.53 11.09
N GLU A 67 -7.00 6.35 10.49
CA GLU A 67 -8.26 5.73 10.11
C GLU A 67 -8.61 4.60 11.09
N GLU A 68 -9.66 4.79 11.90
CA GLU A 68 -10.17 3.77 12.82
C GLU A 68 -11.19 2.83 12.15
N GLU A 69 -10.91 1.53 12.07
CA GLU A 69 -11.92 0.51 11.77
C GLU A 69 -12.57 0.03 13.07
N THR A 70 -13.89 0.19 13.13
CA THR A 70 -14.70 -0.46 14.17
C THR A 70 -15.24 -1.78 13.65
N LYS A 71 -14.78 -2.89 14.24
CA LYS A 71 -15.42 -4.19 13.99
C LYS A 71 -16.72 -4.26 14.77
N LYS A 72 -17.80 -4.63 14.08
CA LYS A 72 -19.11 -4.87 14.70
C LYS A 72 -19.53 -6.34 14.49
N SER A 73 -19.87 -7.03 15.58
CA SER A 73 -20.57 -8.32 15.52
C SER A 73 -21.97 -8.14 16.08
N PHE A 74 -23.00 -8.55 15.34
CA PHE A 74 -24.41 -8.41 15.73
C PHE A 74 -24.82 -6.96 16.07
N GLY A 75 -24.23 -5.96 15.39
CA GLY A 75 -24.50 -4.55 15.65
C GLY A 75 -23.82 -3.98 16.90
N VAL A 76 -23.08 -4.80 17.65
CA VAL A 76 -22.28 -4.39 18.80
C VAL A 76 -20.84 -4.17 18.36
N GLU A 77 -20.25 -3.04 18.73
CA GLU A 77 -18.83 -2.76 18.54
C GLU A 77 -18.01 -3.73 19.39
N THR A 78 -17.21 -4.58 18.75
CA THR A 78 -16.45 -5.66 19.41
C THR A 78 -14.96 -5.36 19.52
N SER A 79 -14.42 -4.51 18.67
CA SER A 79 -13.05 -3.99 18.77
C SER A 79 -12.86 -2.71 17.96
N ARG A 80 -12.00 -1.81 18.45
CA ARG A 80 -11.40 -0.72 17.66
C ARG A 80 -10.02 -1.16 17.21
N ASN A 81 -9.80 -1.22 15.91
CA ASN A 81 -8.48 -1.42 15.33
C ASN A 81 -8.10 -0.15 14.58
N THR A 82 -6.95 0.45 14.87
CA THR A 82 -6.36 1.46 14.00
C THR A 82 -5.92 0.76 12.71
N THR A 83 -6.44 1.22 11.57
CA THR A 83 -6.32 0.51 10.28
C THR A 83 -5.17 1.06 9.46
N ALA A 84 -5.01 2.38 9.44
CA ALA A 84 -3.95 3.06 8.72
C ALA A 84 -3.65 4.44 9.35
N ARG A 85 -2.39 4.85 9.30
CA ARG A 85 -1.92 6.21 9.57
C ARG A 85 -1.47 6.87 8.28
N PHE A 86 -1.60 8.19 8.22
CA PHE A 86 -1.18 9.02 7.08
C PHE A 86 -0.05 9.94 7.53
N TYR A 87 1.13 9.78 6.95
CA TYR A 87 2.34 10.58 7.24
C TYR A 87 2.60 11.57 6.12
N ALA A 88 3.04 12.78 6.46
CA ALA A 88 3.51 13.76 5.47
C ALA A 88 4.98 13.50 5.16
N LEU A 89 5.26 12.99 3.95
CA LEU A 89 6.63 12.73 3.51
C LEU A 89 7.17 13.91 2.73
N TYR A 90 8.40 14.28 3.03
CA TYR A 90 9.17 15.20 2.22
C TYR A 90 9.86 14.44 1.08
N THR A 91 9.79 14.99 -0.13
CA THR A 91 10.58 14.54 -1.26
C THR A 91 11.82 15.42 -1.40
N ASP A 92 12.94 14.84 -1.82
CA ASP A 92 14.20 15.58 -2.05
C ASP A 92 14.06 16.72 -3.09
N ASN A 93 12.98 16.68 -3.89
CA ASN A 93 12.61 17.74 -4.84
C ASN A 93 11.86 18.92 -4.19
N GLY A 94 11.77 18.97 -2.86
CA GLY A 94 11.20 20.10 -2.12
C GLY A 94 9.69 20.07 -1.95
N ASN A 95 9.03 18.93 -2.15
CA ASN A 95 7.57 18.82 -2.12
C ASN A 95 7.08 17.77 -1.13
N TYR A 96 5.81 17.86 -0.74
CA TYR A 96 5.17 16.94 0.20
C TYR A 96 4.12 16.03 -0.45
N VAL A 97 4.12 14.77 -0.05
CA VAL A 97 3.08 13.78 -0.41
C VAL A 97 2.70 12.95 0.81
N LEU A 98 1.44 12.54 0.90
CA LEU A 98 1.00 11.67 1.99
C LEU A 98 1.38 10.22 1.75
N TYR A 99 1.83 9.56 2.80
CA TYR A 99 2.09 8.13 2.86
C TYR A 99 1.15 7.42 3.82
N GLN A 100 0.38 6.47 3.29
CA GLN A 100 -0.54 5.65 4.05
C GLN A 100 0.10 4.31 4.41
N THR A 101 0.17 4.00 5.70
CA THR A 101 0.59 2.68 6.19
C THR A 101 -0.25 2.19 7.36
N GLY A 102 -0.54 0.89 7.38
CA GLY A 102 -1.14 0.18 8.52
C GLY A 102 -0.17 -0.77 9.21
N SER A 103 1.12 -0.75 8.83
CA SER A 103 2.15 -1.63 9.39
C SER A 103 2.72 -1.02 10.66
N GLU A 104 2.57 -1.71 11.80
CA GLU A 104 3.14 -1.28 13.08
C GLU A 104 4.66 -1.05 12.99
N TYR A 105 5.36 -1.88 12.22
CA TYR A 105 6.80 -1.71 11.98
C TYR A 105 7.11 -0.40 11.23
N GLU A 106 6.35 -0.10 10.17
CA GLU A 106 6.56 1.12 9.40
C GLU A 106 6.18 2.36 10.22
N CYS A 107 5.06 2.32 10.94
CA CYS A 107 4.67 3.40 11.84
C CYS A 107 5.75 3.67 12.88
N LYS A 108 6.24 2.63 13.57
CA LYS A 108 7.31 2.79 14.56
C LYS A 108 8.58 3.36 13.94
N ARG A 109 8.93 2.95 12.71
CA ARG A 109 10.12 3.47 12.05
C ARG A 109 9.95 4.92 11.64
N LEU A 110 8.78 5.31 11.12
CA LEU A 110 8.45 6.69 10.76
C LEU A 110 8.43 7.59 12.00
N ASP A 111 7.82 7.14 13.10
CA ASP A 111 7.83 7.87 14.38
C ASP A 111 9.27 8.09 14.89
N GLN A 112 10.16 7.08 14.73
CA GLN A 112 11.59 7.24 15.05
C GLN A 112 12.30 8.28 14.17
N ILE A 113 11.95 8.36 12.88
CA ILE A 113 12.50 9.40 11.98
C ILE A 113 12.11 10.78 12.52
N VAL A 114 10.82 10.98 12.85
CA VAL A 114 10.34 12.26 13.41
C VAL A 114 11.09 12.62 14.68
N ASP A 115 11.22 11.67 15.60
CA ASP A 115 11.89 11.89 16.88
C ASP A 115 13.38 12.25 16.70
N GLU A 116 14.10 11.57 15.80
CA GLU A 116 15.51 11.85 15.51
C GLU A 116 15.70 13.23 14.86
N TYR A 117 14.84 13.60 13.89
CA TYR A 117 14.92 14.91 13.25
C TYR A 117 14.56 16.04 14.21
N THR A 118 13.51 15.88 15.02
CA THR A 118 13.13 16.88 16.01
C THR A 118 14.28 17.13 17.00
N GLN A 119 14.91 16.06 17.49
CA GLN A 119 16.08 16.19 18.38
C GLN A 119 17.27 16.86 17.72
N TYR A 120 17.51 16.58 16.44
CA TYR A 120 18.57 17.23 15.67
C TYR A 120 18.30 18.73 15.51
N GLU A 121 17.09 19.11 15.11
CA GLU A 121 16.69 20.52 14.96
C GLU A 121 16.77 21.29 16.29
N GLU A 122 16.26 20.71 17.39
CA GLU A 122 16.38 21.31 18.72
C GLU A 122 17.85 21.51 19.13
N ALA A 123 18.73 20.57 18.79
CA ALA A 123 20.16 20.67 19.08
C ALA A 123 20.86 21.72 18.23
N VAL A 124 20.48 21.84 16.95
CA VAL A 124 20.95 22.90 16.04
C VAL A 124 20.54 24.27 16.58
N GLU A 125 19.26 24.47 16.89
CA GLU A 125 18.75 25.74 17.42
C GLU A 125 19.43 26.13 18.74
N ALA A 126 19.62 25.17 19.65
CA ALA A 126 20.29 25.41 20.93
C ALA A 126 21.75 25.85 20.74
N LEU A 127 22.45 25.25 19.77
CA LEU A 127 23.83 25.58 19.43
C LEU A 127 23.93 26.95 18.76
N GLU A 128 23.05 27.26 17.82
CA GLU A 128 22.98 28.58 17.18
C GLU A 128 22.67 29.69 18.20
N GLN A 129 21.84 29.41 19.20
CA GLN A 129 21.57 30.34 20.28
C GLN A 129 22.77 30.56 21.22
N SER A 130 23.64 29.57 21.41
CA SER A 130 24.81 29.68 22.30
C SER A 130 26.02 30.28 21.61
N ASP A 131 26.31 29.84 20.39
CA ASP A 131 27.58 30.07 19.69
C ASP A 131 27.42 31.01 18.48
N GLY A 132 26.18 31.36 18.11
CA GLY A 132 25.88 32.26 17.00
C GLY A 132 26.31 31.71 15.64
N GLU A 133 26.67 32.59 14.70
CA GLU A 133 27.10 32.21 13.35
C GLU A 133 28.38 31.34 13.29
N GLU A 134 29.10 31.15 14.41
CA GLU A 134 30.29 30.29 14.50
C GLU A 134 30.01 28.89 15.09
N ALA A 135 28.74 28.49 15.21
CA ALA A 135 28.32 27.18 15.70
C ALA A 135 28.99 26.02 14.93
N ASP A 136 29.66 25.12 15.67
CA ASP A 136 30.29 23.92 15.12
C ASP A 136 29.35 22.71 15.20
N TYR A 137 28.73 22.37 14.08
CA TYR A 137 27.78 21.26 13.97
C TYR A 137 28.44 19.87 13.96
N SER A 138 29.77 19.77 13.88
CA SER A 138 30.46 18.47 13.69
C SER A 138 30.31 17.48 14.87
N GLY A 139 29.88 17.97 16.03
CA GLY A 139 29.58 17.16 17.22
C GLY A 139 28.12 16.71 17.34
N LEU A 140 27.21 17.16 16.46
CA LEU A 140 25.81 16.78 16.50
C LEU A 140 25.60 15.39 15.91
N ALA A 141 24.75 14.58 16.55
CA ALA A 141 24.35 13.29 16.03
C ALA A 141 23.32 13.51 14.91
N GLU A 142 23.69 13.21 13.68
CA GLU A 142 22.78 13.29 12.53
C GLU A 142 21.72 12.18 12.61
N PRO A 143 20.50 12.42 12.09
CA PRO A 143 19.48 11.38 11.94
C PRO A 143 19.99 10.25 11.04
N GLU A 144 19.95 9.00 11.52
CA GLU A 144 20.42 7.83 10.78
C GLU A 144 19.27 6.90 10.38
N THR A 145 18.11 7.06 11.02
CA THR A 145 16.96 6.20 10.79
C THR A 145 16.34 6.50 9.42
N ALA A 146 16.28 5.44 8.61
CA ALA A 146 15.58 5.43 7.34
C ALA A 146 14.61 4.24 7.22
N LEU A 147 13.63 4.38 6.33
CA LEU A 147 12.66 3.35 5.97
C LEU A 147 12.62 3.15 4.46
N ASP A 148 13.09 1.99 4.00
CA ASP A 148 12.85 1.56 2.62
C ASP A 148 11.39 1.14 2.45
N PHE A 149 10.75 1.63 1.40
CA PHE A 149 9.35 1.32 1.13
C PHE A 149 9.10 0.99 -0.33
N THR A 150 7.96 0.33 -0.56
CA THR A 150 7.37 0.23 -1.89
C THR A 150 5.87 0.50 -1.74
N GLY A 151 5.34 1.37 -2.58
CA GLY A 151 3.96 1.82 -2.51
C GLY A 151 3.28 1.90 -3.87
N GLU A 152 1.97 2.02 -3.83
CA GLU A 152 1.12 2.33 -4.98
C GLU A 152 0.56 3.74 -4.83
N VAL A 153 0.60 4.51 -5.90
CA VAL A 153 -0.05 5.82 -5.97
C VAL A 153 -1.55 5.62 -6.14
N ILE A 154 -2.33 6.10 -5.18
CA ILE A 154 -3.79 6.06 -5.23
C ILE A 154 -4.37 7.47 -5.18
N GLN A 155 -5.64 7.60 -5.56
CA GLN A 155 -6.33 8.87 -5.42
C GLN A 155 -6.42 9.25 -3.94
N MET A 156 -6.14 10.51 -3.61
CA MET A 156 -6.35 11.02 -2.26
C MET A 156 -7.85 10.92 -1.89
N PRO A 157 -8.19 10.34 -0.72
CA PRO A 157 -9.54 10.42 -0.18
C PRO A 157 -9.99 11.88 0.00
N SER A 158 -11.22 12.19 -0.42
CA SER A 158 -11.73 13.58 -0.43
C SER A 158 -11.85 14.21 0.96
N ASP A 159 -11.99 13.38 1.98
CA ASP A 159 -12.02 13.74 3.40
C ASP A 159 -10.63 14.04 3.98
N LEU A 160 -9.57 13.48 3.38
CA LEU A 160 -8.19 13.68 3.83
C LEU A 160 -7.58 14.99 3.31
N LEU A 161 -7.97 15.43 2.10
CA LEU A 161 -7.44 16.66 1.49
C LEU A 161 -7.62 17.90 2.40
N PRO A 162 -8.81 18.20 2.96
CA PRO A 162 -8.99 19.33 3.86
C PRO A 162 -8.17 19.21 5.15
N ILE A 163 -7.97 18.00 5.65
CA ILE A 163 -7.15 17.74 6.85
C ILE A 163 -5.70 18.09 6.55
N PHE A 164 -5.19 17.64 5.40
CA PHE A 164 -3.81 17.89 4.98
C PHE A 164 -3.57 19.38 4.70
N GLN A 165 -4.50 20.03 3.99
CA GLN A 165 -4.47 21.48 3.78
C GLN A 165 -4.42 22.27 5.08
N ASN A 166 -5.24 21.89 6.07
CA ASN A 166 -5.26 22.56 7.36
C ASN A 166 -4.01 22.28 8.21
N TRP A 167 -3.44 21.08 8.10
CA TRP A 167 -2.22 20.71 8.80
C TRP A 167 -1.00 21.46 8.22
N TYR A 168 -0.88 21.52 6.88
CA TYR A 168 0.24 22.18 6.21
C TYR A 168 0.15 23.71 6.28
N GLY A 169 -1.05 24.27 6.05
CA GLY A 169 -1.28 25.72 6.08
C GLY A 169 -0.98 26.44 4.76
N GLU A 170 -0.39 27.63 4.86
CA GLU A 170 -0.11 28.49 3.69
C GLU A 170 0.94 27.86 2.76
N GLY A 171 0.72 27.94 1.44
CA GLY A 171 1.62 27.35 0.44
C GLY A 171 1.31 25.91 0.06
N PHE A 172 0.23 25.31 0.58
CA PHE A 172 -0.16 23.93 0.25
C PHE A 172 -0.23 23.65 -1.26
N GLU A 173 -0.89 24.52 -2.03
CA GLU A 173 -1.08 24.32 -3.47
C GLU A 173 0.23 24.39 -4.29
N GLU A 174 1.29 24.96 -3.71
CA GLU A 174 2.59 25.14 -4.38
C GLU A 174 3.53 23.95 -4.12
N VAL A 175 3.40 23.32 -2.94
CA VAL A 175 4.41 22.39 -2.41
C VAL A 175 3.83 21.00 -2.14
N CYS A 176 2.52 20.85 -1.99
CA CYS A 176 1.88 19.57 -1.71
C CYS A 176 1.19 18.98 -2.94
N GLU A 177 1.32 17.66 -3.09
CA GLU A 177 0.53 16.92 -4.08
C GLU A 177 -0.86 16.62 -3.53
N GLY A 178 -1.84 17.42 -3.96
CA GLY A 178 -3.22 17.38 -3.48
C GLY A 178 -4.13 16.32 -4.13
N ASP A 179 -3.66 15.61 -5.16
CA ASP A 179 -4.52 14.67 -5.89
C ASP A 179 -4.27 13.21 -5.52
N VAL A 180 -3.09 12.88 -5.00
CA VAL A 180 -2.68 11.49 -4.79
C VAL A 180 -1.98 11.27 -3.45
N ILE A 181 -2.03 10.02 -3.00
CA ILE A 181 -1.26 9.54 -1.84
C ILE A 181 -0.52 8.27 -2.22
N ILE A 182 0.60 8.00 -1.55
CA ILE A 182 1.35 6.76 -1.68
C ILE A 182 0.86 5.79 -0.60
N ARG A 183 0.30 4.66 -0.99
CA ARG A 183 -0.11 3.61 -0.04
C ARG A 183 0.93 2.50 -0.01
N THR A 184 1.40 2.13 1.18
CA THR A 184 2.30 0.99 1.38
C THR A 184 1.74 -0.26 0.69
N SER A 185 2.59 -0.99 -0.02
CA SER A 185 2.21 -2.18 -0.76
C SER A 185 3.26 -3.27 -0.61
N ASN A 186 2.89 -4.38 0.05
CA ASN A 186 3.79 -5.49 0.29
C ASN A 186 3.83 -6.48 -0.90
N PHE A 187 4.41 -6.04 -2.02
CA PHE A 187 4.43 -6.80 -3.28
C PHE A 187 5.13 -8.16 -3.17
N GLY A 188 6.09 -8.31 -2.24
CA GLY A 188 6.76 -9.59 -1.96
C GLY A 188 5.79 -10.68 -1.53
N ARG A 189 4.91 -10.40 -0.56
CA ARG A 189 3.84 -11.33 -0.14
C ARG A 189 2.78 -11.50 -1.22
N PHE A 190 2.43 -10.43 -1.94
CA PHE A 190 1.45 -10.49 -3.04
C PHE A 190 1.91 -11.42 -4.17
N SER A 191 3.20 -11.43 -4.54
CA SER A 191 3.68 -12.31 -5.62
C SER A 191 3.42 -13.79 -5.30
N TRP A 192 3.67 -14.22 -4.06
CA TRP A 192 3.47 -15.61 -3.65
C TRP A 192 1.99 -15.99 -3.61
N VAL A 193 1.14 -15.12 -3.07
CA VAL A 193 -0.32 -15.31 -3.07
C VAL A 193 -0.85 -15.40 -4.50
N MET A 194 -0.34 -14.56 -5.40
CA MET A 194 -0.68 -14.57 -6.82
C MET A 194 -0.27 -15.87 -7.51
N TYR A 195 0.96 -16.37 -7.28
CA TYR A 195 1.38 -17.67 -7.81
C TYR A 195 0.52 -18.82 -7.29
N ALA A 196 0.20 -18.82 -6.00
CA ALA A 196 -0.69 -19.81 -5.40
C ALA A 196 -2.10 -19.74 -6.03
N ALA A 197 -2.62 -18.53 -6.23
CA ALA A 197 -3.92 -18.31 -6.86
C ALA A 197 -3.94 -18.80 -8.31
N PHE A 198 -2.90 -18.53 -9.12
CA PHE A 198 -2.76 -19.07 -10.48
C PHE A 198 -2.73 -20.60 -10.47
N GLY A 199 -2.00 -21.20 -9.51
CA GLY A 199 -1.98 -22.64 -9.31
C GLY A 199 -3.37 -23.22 -9.00
N CYS A 200 -4.13 -22.58 -8.11
CA CYS A 200 -5.50 -22.98 -7.78
C CYS A 200 -6.45 -22.85 -8.98
N ALA A 201 -6.35 -21.76 -9.75
CA ALA A 201 -7.18 -21.55 -10.94
C ALA A 201 -6.89 -22.60 -12.03
N ALA A 202 -5.61 -22.91 -12.27
CA ALA A 202 -5.22 -23.98 -13.18
C ALA A 202 -5.75 -25.35 -12.71
N GLY A 203 -5.63 -25.65 -11.41
CA GLY A 203 -6.18 -26.88 -10.82
C GLY A 203 -7.70 -26.99 -10.98
N ALA A 204 -8.43 -25.89 -10.79
CA ALA A 204 -9.88 -25.84 -10.99
C ALA A 204 -10.28 -26.14 -12.44
N LEU A 205 -9.55 -25.59 -13.42
CA LEU A 205 -9.78 -25.87 -14.84
C LEU A 205 -9.54 -27.35 -15.19
N VAL A 206 -8.49 -27.96 -14.64
CA VAL A 206 -8.20 -29.40 -14.83
C VAL A 206 -9.32 -30.26 -14.24
N MET A 207 -9.77 -29.96 -13.02
CA MET A 207 -10.88 -30.67 -12.39
C MET A 207 -12.17 -30.54 -13.20
N LEU A 208 -12.43 -29.35 -13.76
CA LEU A 208 -13.59 -29.11 -14.59
C LEU A 208 -13.55 -29.93 -15.88
N ALA A 209 -12.39 -29.97 -16.55
CA ALA A 209 -12.18 -30.80 -17.73
C ALA A 209 -12.39 -32.30 -17.43
N LEU A 210 -11.84 -32.80 -16.32
CA LEU A 210 -12.03 -34.19 -15.88
C LEU A 210 -13.50 -34.50 -15.59
N THR A 211 -14.23 -33.56 -14.97
CA THR A 211 -15.64 -33.72 -14.65
C THR A 211 -16.49 -33.78 -15.92
N ILE A 212 -16.22 -32.90 -16.91
CA ILE A 212 -16.86 -32.95 -18.22
C ILE A 212 -16.57 -34.29 -18.92
N PHE A 213 -15.33 -34.75 -18.91
CA PHE A 213 -14.93 -35.99 -19.57
C PHE A 213 -15.59 -37.22 -18.93
N ALA A 214 -15.65 -37.27 -17.60
CA ALA A 214 -16.36 -38.32 -16.86
C ALA A 214 -17.86 -38.32 -17.21
N HIS A 215 -18.48 -37.15 -17.31
CA HIS A 215 -19.90 -37.04 -17.64
C HIS A 215 -20.21 -37.42 -19.11
N ILE A 216 -19.35 -37.07 -20.06
CA ILE A 216 -19.44 -37.53 -21.45
C ILE A 216 -19.32 -39.06 -21.52
N ARG A 217 -18.36 -39.63 -20.78
CA ARG A 217 -18.16 -41.09 -20.73
C ARG A 217 -19.36 -41.81 -20.11
N GLU A 218 -19.93 -41.27 -19.04
CA GLU A 218 -21.12 -41.82 -18.39
C GLU A 218 -22.33 -41.80 -19.33
N LYS A 219 -22.58 -40.68 -20.04
CA LYS A 219 -23.63 -40.61 -21.07
C LYS A 219 -23.40 -41.59 -22.22
N ARG A 220 -22.15 -41.74 -22.69
CA ARG A 220 -21.81 -42.73 -23.73
C ARG A 220 -22.06 -44.15 -23.24
N ASN A 221 -21.69 -44.48 -22.01
CA ASN A 221 -21.95 -45.81 -21.44
C ASN A 221 -23.45 -46.06 -21.27
N GLN A 222 -24.26 -45.05 -20.96
CA GLN A 222 -25.71 -45.17 -20.91
C GLN A 222 -26.36 -45.30 -22.30
N GLN A 223 -25.79 -44.68 -23.34
CA GLN A 223 -26.31 -44.76 -24.72
C GLN A 223 -25.84 -46.01 -25.49
N TYR A 224 -24.67 -46.56 -25.16
CA TYR A 224 -24.04 -47.67 -25.91
C TYR A 224 -23.77 -48.92 -25.06
N GLY A 225 -24.06 -48.90 -23.76
CA GLY A 225 -23.93 -50.04 -22.87
C GLY A 225 -25.22 -50.87 -22.81
N ASN A 226 -25.27 -51.89 -23.66
CA ASN A 226 -25.74 -53.23 -23.28
C ASN A 226 -24.51 -54.05 -22.90
#